data_AF-M0G204-F1
#
_entry.id   AF-M0G204-F1
#
_cell.length_a   1.000
_cell.length_b   1.000
_cell.length_c   1.000
_cell.angle_alpha   90.00
_cell.angle_beta   90.00
_cell.angle_gamma   90.00
#
_symmetry.space_group_name_H-M   'P 1'
#
loop_
_entity.id
_entity.type
_entity.pdbx_description
1 polymer ?
#
loop_
_entity_poly.entity_id
_entity_poly.type
_entity_poly.pdbx_seq_one_letter_code
_entity_poly.pdbx_strand_id
1 'polypeptide(L)' 'MYKRQDPDLVLPIHYDTIPLLETDPDAFVVDVANRGIPVVLDDPDQV' A
#
# COMPACT_ATOMS: atom_id res chain seq x y z
N MET A 1 -6.27 -4.07 22.86
CA MET A 1 -7.04 -3.97 21.60
C MET A 1 -6.42 -2.84 20.79
N TYR A 2 -5.74 -3.14 19.69
CA TYR A 2 -5.19 -2.09 18.82
C TYR A 2 -6.35 -1.34 18.14
N LYS A 3 -6.29 -0.01 18.14
CA LYS A 3 -7.28 0.82 17.44
C LYS A 3 -7.10 0.60 15.94
N ARG A 4 -8.18 0.30 15.22
CA ARG A 4 -8.17 0.30 13.76
C ARG A 4 -7.83 1.73 13.31
N GLN A 5 -6.78 1.86 12.51
CA GLN A 5 -6.42 3.14 11.90
C GLN A 5 -7.47 3.45 10.84
N ASP A 6 -7.96 4.70 10.83
CA ASP A 6 -8.90 5.23 9.85
C ASP A 6 -8.21 6.41 9.14
N PRO A 7 -7.22 6.12 8.28
CA PRO A 7 -6.42 7.16 7.65
C PRO A 7 -7.17 7.81 6.49
N ASP A 8 -6.92 9.10 6.27
CA ASP A 8 -7.46 9.83 5.11
C ASP A 8 -6.73 9.48 3.80
N LEU A 9 -5.53 8.89 3.89
CA LEU A 9 -4.72 8.45 2.75
C LEU A 9 -3.74 7.35 3.18
N VAL A 10 -3.51 6.38 2.29
CA VAL A 10 -2.47 5.36 2.44
C VAL A 10 -1.44 5.46 1.33
N LEU A 11 -0.16 5.40 1.71
CA LEU A 11 0.98 5.20 0.82
C LEU A 11 1.73 3.97 1.33
N PRO A 12 1.70 2.83 0.63
CA PRO A 12 2.48 1.67 1.03
C PRO A 12 3.97 1.99 0.86
N ILE A 13 4.76 1.52 1.81
CA ILE A 13 6.22 1.65 1.82
C ILE A 13 6.83 0.28 2.10
N HIS A 14 8.13 0.15 1.83
CA HIS A 14 8.91 -1.03 2.20
C HIS A 14 8.43 -2.33 1.53
N TYR A 15 8.00 -2.23 0.27
CA TYR A 15 7.77 -3.36 -0.62
C TYR A 15 8.82 -3.35 -1.73
N ASP A 16 9.08 -4.50 -2.35
CA ASP A 16 9.97 -4.71 -3.51
C ASP A 16 11.44 -4.24 -3.35
N THR A 17 11.81 -3.70 -2.18
CA THR A 17 13.17 -3.23 -1.90
C THR A 17 14.22 -4.35 -1.81
N ILE A 18 13.79 -5.60 -1.60
CA ILE A 18 14.62 -6.81 -1.65
C ILE A 18 13.78 -7.99 -2.17
N PRO A 19 14.38 -9.07 -2.73
CA PRO A 19 13.62 -10.19 -3.29
C PRO A 19 12.65 -10.89 -2.33
N LEU A 20 12.92 -10.83 -1.01
CA LEU A 20 12.02 -11.39 0.00
C LEU A 20 10.72 -10.57 0.17
N LEU A 21 10.74 -9.30 -0.23
CA LEU A 21 9.65 -8.35 -0.08
C LEU A 21 8.89 -8.10 -1.39
N GLU A 22 9.12 -8.94 -2.42
CA GLU A 22 8.35 -8.89 -3.66
C GLU A 22 6.85 -9.04 -3.36
N THR A 23 6.03 -8.14 -3.88
CA THR A 23 4.59 -8.09 -3.57
C THR A 23 3.74 -7.77 -4.79
N ASP A 24 2.42 -7.77 -4.59
CA ASP A 24 1.44 -7.30 -5.57
C ASP A 24 0.88 -5.94 -5.10
N PRO A 25 1.49 -4.82 -5.53
CA PRO A 25 1.06 -3.50 -5.09
C PRO A 25 -0.33 -3.11 -5.65
N ASP A 26 -0.71 -3.63 -6.82
CA ASP A 26 -2.02 -3.37 -7.43
C ASP A 26 -3.16 -4.04 -6.62
N ALA A 27 -2.95 -5.29 -6.18
CA ALA A 27 -3.90 -5.97 -5.30
C ALA A 27 -4.07 -5.22 -3.96
N PHE A 28 -2.99 -4.67 -3.41
CA PHE A 28 -3.05 -3.85 -2.20
C PHE A 28 -3.89 -2.58 -2.42
N VAL A 29 -3.69 -1.89 -3.55
CA VAL A 29 -4.48 -0.71 -3.93
C VAL A 29 -5.97 -1.05 -3.99
N VAL A 30 -6.34 -2.15 -4.63
CA VAL A 30 -7.74 -2.56 -4.75
C VAL A 30 -8.36 -2.85 -3.38
N ASP A 31 -7.65 -3.55 -2.48
CA ASP A 31 -8.16 -3.85 -1.14
C ASP A 31 -8.34 -2.58 -0.28
N VAL A 32 -7.40 -1.64 -0.32
CA VAL A 32 -7.50 -0.37 0.42
C VAL A 32 -8.61 0.52 -0.15
N ALA A 33 -8.70 0.64 -1.48
CA ALA A 33 -9.75 1.42 -2.14
C ALA A 33 -11.16 0.85 -1.86
N ASN A 34 -11.31 -0.48 -1.82
CA ASN A 34 -12.59 -1.13 -1.47
C ASN A 34 -13.03 -0.85 -0.02
N ARG A 35 -12.12 -0.41 0.85
CA ARG A 35 -12.45 0.03 2.22
C ARG A 35 -12.83 1.51 2.28
N GLY A 36 -12.86 2.20 1.14
CA GLY A 36 -13.19 3.63 1.03
C GLY A 36 -12.03 4.55 1.40
N ILE A 37 -10.81 4.02 1.53
CA ILE A 37 -9.62 4.77 1.91
C ILE A 37 -8.85 5.11 0.62
N PRO A 38 -8.57 6.40 0.34
CA PRO A 38 -7.69 6.79 -0.76
C PRO A 38 -6.31 6.15 -0.62
N VAL A 39 -5.74 5.69 -1.74
CA VAL A 39 -4.42 5.07 -1.78
C VAL A 39 -3.66 5.54 -3.01
N VAL A 40 -2.35 5.75 -2.85
CA VAL A 40 -1.42 6.12 -3.92
C VAL A 40 -0.27 5.12 -3.91
N LEU A 41 0.26 4.78 -5.08
CA LEU A 41 1.52 4.05 -5.22
C LEU A 41 2.63 5.02 -5.62
N ASP A 42 3.78 4.88 -4.98
CA ASP A 42 5.04 5.50 -5.37
C ASP A 42 6.01 4.37 -5.67
N ASP A 43 6.08 3.99 -6.96
CA ASP A 43 6.85 2.85 -7.40
C ASP A 43 8.34 3.22 -7.51
N PRO A 44 9.22 2.57 -6.73
CA PRO A 44 10.65 2.90 -6.71
C PRO A 44 11.34 2.64 -8.06
N ASP A 45 10.75 1.85 -8.95
CA ASP A 45 11.31 1.54 -10.27
C ASP A 45 10.83 2.50 -11.38
N GLN A 46 9.92 3.44 -11.07
CA GLN A 46 9.37 4.41 -12.04
C GLN A 46 10.20 5.70 -12.18
N VAL A 47 11.52 5.67 -11.90
CA VAL A 47 12.43 6.83 -11.99
C VAL A 47 13.53 6.72 -13.04
#